data_AF-A0A9X0DA96-F1
#
_entry.id   AF-A0A9X0DA96-F1
#
_cell.length_a   1.000
_cell.length_b   1.000
_cell.length_c   1.000
_cell.angle_alpha   90.00
_cell.angle_beta   90.00
_cell.angle_gamma   90.00
#
_symmetry.space_group_name_H-M   'P 1'
#
loop_
_entity.id
_entity.type
_entity.pdbx_description
1 polymer ?
#
loop_
_entity_poly.entity_id
_entity_poly.type
_entity_poly.pdbx_seq_one_letter_code
_entity_poly.pdbx_strand_id
1 'polypeptide(L)'
;MSTAKIMFCSGRFTPFLVLFLGVFKTSEESITEIDLRDVLSAVISSPNFPNSYPPGTDCAWTVIAPDDYRIKVKFKAFQLGECGSRNCNTSFDCDVLEISDGARNSSALIGRFCASQRPPGFYSKGNLLWIRFKSCSRPNNGSVGFEATFSTENMVLAFLLPILGCILLLFIIIAVVVIIKCRRQKVTARNSSDRLSRSDTDILPMGNRPNMEEQFSWSEQQEHSMPLLFRDSEESL
;
A
#
# COMPACT_ATOMS: atom_id res chain seq x y z
N MET A 1 6.48 -26.18 -3.46
CA MET A 1 7.24 -25.04 -2.90
C MET A 1 7.78 -25.50 -1.56
N SER A 2 9.08 -25.33 -1.29
CA SER A 2 9.65 -25.67 0.02
C SER A 2 9.45 -24.51 0.99
N THR A 3 9.15 -24.82 2.26
CA THR A 3 9.02 -23.83 3.34
C THR A 3 9.94 -24.27 4.47
N ALA A 4 10.98 -23.50 4.77
CA ALA A 4 11.87 -23.79 5.88
C ALA A 4 11.22 -23.34 7.20
N LYS A 5 10.99 -24.24 8.15
CA LYS A 5 10.74 -23.84 9.54
C LYS A 5 12.07 -23.77 10.27
N ILE A 6 12.40 -22.58 10.76
CA ILE A 6 13.71 -22.25 11.32
C ILE A 6 13.53 -21.92 12.80
N MET A 7 14.21 -22.69 13.65
CA MET A 7 14.18 -22.54 15.10
C MET A 7 15.59 -22.64 15.64
N PHE A 8 16.29 -21.51 15.68
CA PHE A 8 17.58 -21.38 16.34
C PHE A 8 17.50 -20.25 17.37
N CYS A 9 17.83 -20.60 18.61
CA CYS A 9 17.79 -19.75 19.79
C CYS A 9 18.92 -20.21 20.71
N SER A 10 19.97 -19.41 20.84
CA SER A 10 21.08 -19.69 21.76
C SER A 10 20.66 -19.35 23.20
N GLY A 11 20.09 -20.33 23.90
CA GLY A 11 19.88 -20.21 25.34
C GLY A 11 21.21 -19.91 26.05
N ARG A 12 21.17 -19.06 27.10
CA ARG A 12 22.34 -18.77 27.94
C ARG A 12 22.78 -20.02 28.72
N PHE A 13 23.57 -20.88 28.08
CA PHE A 13 24.38 -21.86 28.81
C PHE A 13 25.39 -21.07 29.66
N THR A 14 25.35 -21.25 30.98
CA THR A 14 26.15 -20.44 31.90
C THR A 14 27.64 -20.80 31.77
N PRO A 15 28.55 -19.82 31.66
CA PRO A 15 29.97 -20.06 31.37
C PRO A 15 30.78 -20.60 32.57
N PHE A 16 30.16 -21.36 33.48
CA PHE A 16 30.82 -21.94 34.65
C PHE A 16 31.92 -22.97 34.34
N LEU A 17 32.06 -23.39 33.07
CA LEU A 17 33.12 -24.29 32.61
C LEU A 17 34.23 -23.60 31.78
N VAL A 18 34.14 -22.28 31.54
CA VAL A 18 35.06 -21.56 30.62
C VAL A 18 36.05 -20.69 31.41
N LEU A 19 36.90 -21.33 32.22
CA LEU A 19 37.84 -20.65 33.13
C LEU A 19 39.33 -20.92 32.86
N PHE A 20 39.68 -21.73 31.84
CA PHE A 20 41.04 -22.32 31.73
C PHE A 20 41.87 -22.02 30.47
N LEU A 21 41.37 -21.28 29.46
CA LEU A 21 42.13 -21.04 28.22
C LEU A 21 42.14 -19.57 27.72
N GLY A 22 41.85 -18.59 28.58
CA GLY A 22 42.18 -17.17 28.35
C GLY A 22 41.48 -16.44 27.18
N VAL A 23 40.64 -17.11 26.40
CA VAL A 23 39.89 -16.48 25.29
C VAL A 23 38.70 -15.71 25.87
N PHE A 24 38.85 -14.39 25.99
CA PHE A 24 37.73 -13.46 26.17
C PHE A 24 36.89 -13.40 24.89
N LYS A 25 36.08 -14.44 24.61
CA LYS A 25 35.04 -14.32 23.59
C LYS A 25 33.98 -13.35 24.10
N THR A 26 33.97 -12.15 23.54
CA THR A 26 32.88 -11.18 23.67
C THR A 26 31.55 -11.88 23.38
N SER A 27 30.50 -11.54 24.15
CA SER A 27 29.18 -12.17 24.03
C SER A 27 28.46 -11.71 22.75
N GLU A 28 28.94 -12.24 21.64
CA GLU A 28 28.30 -12.21 20.34
C GLU A 28 26.99 -13.00 20.45
N GLU A 29 25.88 -12.29 20.61
CA GLU A 29 24.54 -12.86 20.43
C GLU A 29 24.55 -13.57 19.08
N SER A 30 24.27 -14.88 19.03
CA SER A 30 24.34 -15.62 17.78
C SER A 30 23.14 -15.29 16.90
N ILE A 31 23.19 -14.11 16.27
CA ILE A 31 22.24 -13.68 15.25
C ILE A 31 22.25 -14.73 14.15
N THR A 32 21.09 -15.27 13.83
CA THR A 32 20.96 -16.31 12.81
C THR A 32 20.43 -15.71 11.52
N GLU A 33 21.24 -15.79 10.47
CA GLU A 33 20.87 -15.29 9.16
C GLU A 33 19.94 -16.28 8.45
N ILE A 34 18.90 -15.75 7.82
CA ILE A 34 17.86 -16.50 7.11
C ILE A 34 17.80 -15.94 5.70
N ASP A 35 18.39 -16.67 4.75
CA ASP A 35 18.46 -16.25 3.36
C ASP A 35 17.26 -16.77 2.56
N LEU A 36 16.40 -15.85 2.12
CA LEU A 36 15.25 -16.15 1.26
C LEU A 36 15.60 -16.22 -0.23
N ARG A 37 16.88 -16.09 -0.61
CA ARG A 37 17.38 -16.43 -1.95
C ARG A 37 17.36 -17.94 -2.17
N ASP A 38 17.70 -18.72 -1.14
CA ASP A 38 17.70 -20.20 -1.17
C ASP A 38 16.30 -20.80 -0.89
N VAL A 39 15.46 -20.09 -0.13
CA VAL A 39 14.10 -20.55 0.21
C VAL A 39 13.03 -19.47 0.00
N LEU A 40 12.04 -19.76 -0.86
CA LEU A 40 10.95 -18.84 -1.21
C LEU A 40 10.13 -18.33 0.00
N SER A 41 10.17 -19.05 1.12
CA SER A 41 9.58 -18.62 2.39
C SER A 41 10.21 -19.34 3.58
N ALA A 42 10.31 -18.62 4.70
CA ALA A 42 10.70 -19.15 6.00
C ALA A 42 9.59 -18.96 7.04
N VAL A 43 9.58 -19.82 8.06
CA VAL A 43 8.73 -19.70 9.26
C VAL A 43 9.62 -19.60 10.48
N ILE A 44 9.50 -18.50 11.22
CA ILE A 44 10.15 -18.27 12.51
C ILE A 44 9.08 -18.40 13.60
N SER A 45 9.39 -19.14 14.66
CA SER A 45 8.54 -19.23 15.84
C SER A 45 9.38 -19.14 17.11
N SER A 46 8.77 -18.71 18.21
CA SER A 46 9.36 -18.87 19.54
C SER A 46 9.72 -20.35 19.81
N PRO A 47 10.71 -20.63 20.69
CA PRO A 47 11.00 -22.00 21.12
C PRO A 47 9.75 -22.75 21.59
N ASN A 48 9.73 -24.06 21.40
CA ASN A 48 8.67 -24.99 21.78
C ASN A 48 7.29 -24.80 21.13
N PHE A 49 7.05 -23.72 20.36
CA PHE A 49 5.74 -23.39 19.76
C PHE A 49 5.12 -24.60 19.04
N PRO A 50 3.86 -24.99 19.36
CA PRO A 50 2.83 -24.21 20.06
C PRO A 50 2.83 -24.31 21.60
N ASN A 51 3.79 -25.01 22.21
CA ASN A 51 3.95 -25.02 23.67
C ASN A 51 4.71 -23.76 24.13
N SER A 52 4.63 -23.44 25.43
CA SER A 52 5.32 -22.30 26.01
C SER A 52 6.84 -22.34 25.85
N TYR A 53 7.41 -21.21 25.47
CA TYR A 53 8.85 -20.97 25.39
C TYR A 53 9.48 -20.89 26.80
N PRO A 54 10.80 -21.08 26.95
CA PRO A 54 11.48 -20.90 28.24
C PRO A 54 11.53 -19.42 28.68
N PRO A 55 11.46 -19.13 30.00
CA PRO A 55 11.90 -17.85 30.57
C PRO A 55 13.38 -17.56 30.26
N GLY A 56 13.75 -16.30 30.13
CA GLY A 56 15.12 -15.87 29.82
C GLY A 56 15.61 -16.26 28.42
N THR A 57 14.69 -16.56 27.50
CA THR A 57 14.99 -16.75 26.07
C THR A 57 15.41 -15.41 25.47
N ASP A 58 16.47 -15.39 24.67
CA ASP A 58 16.89 -14.22 23.91
C ASP A 58 17.45 -14.70 22.56
N CYS A 59 16.78 -14.36 21.46
CA CYS A 59 17.09 -14.86 20.12
C CYS A 59 16.99 -13.72 19.10
N ALA A 60 17.92 -13.68 18.15
CA ALA A 60 17.93 -12.71 17.07
C ALA A 60 18.08 -13.39 15.70
N TRP A 61 17.34 -12.85 14.71
CA TRP A 61 17.35 -13.29 13.33
C TRP A 61 17.55 -12.11 12.40
N THR A 62 18.38 -12.28 11.37
CA THR A 62 18.44 -11.37 10.22
C THR A 62 17.87 -12.08 9.01
N VAL A 63 16.71 -11.63 8.53
CA VAL A 63 16.08 -12.17 7.32
C VAL A 63 16.56 -11.36 6.12
N ILE A 64 17.04 -12.05 5.09
CA ILE A 64 17.65 -11.49 3.89
C ILE A 64 16.81 -11.93 2.67
N ALA A 65 16.57 -11.02 1.74
CA ALA A 65 15.90 -11.26 0.47
C ALA A 65 16.77 -10.80 -0.72
N PRO A 66 16.47 -11.21 -1.97
CA PRO A 66 17.12 -10.64 -3.15
C PRO A 66 16.92 -9.12 -3.24
N ASP A 67 17.85 -8.38 -3.83
CA ASP A 67 17.92 -6.92 -3.71
C ASP A 67 16.74 -6.16 -4.35
N ASP A 68 16.04 -6.75 -5.33
CA ASP A 68 14.80 -6.21 -5.94
C ASP A 68 13.51 -6.60 -5.18
N TYR A 69 13.63 -7.24 -4.00
CA TYR A 69 12.50 -7.81 -3.25
C TYR A 69 12.40 -7.24 -1.84
N ARG A 70 11.17 -7.00 -1.38
CA ARG A 70 10.86 -6.71 0.02
C ARG A 70 10.38 -7.97 0.75
N ILE A 71 10.56 -8.00 2.06
CA ILE A 71 10.13 -9.11 2.91
C ILE A 71 8.70 -8.84 3.39
N LYS A 72 7.80 -9.76 3.04
CA LYS A 72 6.40 -9.80 3.47
C LYS A 72 6.29 -10.64 4.74
N VAL A 73 5.71 -10.07 5.79
CA VAL A 73 5.59 -10.70 7.11
C VAL A 73 4.13 -10.96 7.46
N LYS A 74 3.83 -12.17 7.93
CA LYS A 74 2.48 -12.56 8.41
C LYS A 74 2.57 -13.31 9.74
N PHE A 75 1.87 -12.82 10.76
CA PHE A 75 1.72 -13.53 12.04
C PHE A 75 0.54 -14.51 11.98
N LYS A 76 0.84 -15.80 12.15
CA LYS A 76 -0.16 -16.87 12.28
C LYS A 76 -0.62 -17.02 13.73
N ALA A 77 0.31 -16.89 14.67
CA ALA A 77 0.02 -16.89 16.10
C ALA A 77 0.89 -15.84 16.82
N PHE A 78 0.34 -15.25 17.89
CA PHE A 78 1.05 -14.33 18.77
C PHE A 78 0.31 -14.21 20.10
N GLN A 79 0.97 -14.62 21.19
CA GLN A 79 0.60 -14.45 22.58
C GLN A 79 1.88 -14.58 23.43
N LEU A 80 2.47 -13.46 23.83
CA LEU A 80 3.62 -13.42 24.73
C LEU A 80 3.16 -13.32 26.20
N GLY A 81 4.07 -13.41 27.16
CA GLY A 81 3.77 -13.27 28.57
C GLY A 81 3.18 -11.89 28.87
N GLU A 82 2.19 -11.84 29.75
CA GLU A 82 1.69 -10.56 30.26
C GLU A 82 2.66 -9.98 31.29
N CYS A 83 2.79 -8.67 31.25
CA CYS A 83 3.60 -7.84 32.13
C CYS A 83 2.69 -6.74 32.69
N GLY A 84 2.99 -6.20 33.87
CA GLY A 84 2.13 -5.25 34.58
C GLY A 84 1.84 -3.92 33.86
N SER A 85 2.44 -3.70 32.69
CA SER A 85 2.13 -2.60 31.76
C SER A 85 1.77 -3.16 30.39
N ARG A 86 0.70 -2.64 29.79
CA ARG A 86 0.36 -2.88 28.38
C ARG A 86 1.22 -2.08 27.40
N ASN A 87 2.05 -1.15 27.89
CA ASN A 87 2.95 -0.39 27.03
C ASN A 87 4.26 -1.16 26.82
N CYS A 88 4.36 -1.80 25.64
CA CYS A 88 5.53 -2.59 25.26
C CYS A 88 6.82 -1.78 25.16
N ASN A 89 6.77 -0.45 25.05
CA ASN A 89 7.96 0.40 24.95
C ASN A 89 8.59 0.74 26.31
N THR A 90 7.80 0.85 27.38
CA THR A 90 8.28 1.30 28.69
C THR A 90 8.59 0.17 29.68
N SER A 91 8.25 -1.07 29.33
CA SER A 91 8.49 -2.23 30.19
C SER A 91 9.81 -2.93 29.86
N PHE A 92 10.66 -3.07 30.87
CA PHE A 92 11.92 -3.81 30.79
C PHE A 92 11.76 -5.30 31.15
N ASP A 93 10.75 -5.63 31.96
CA ASP A 93 10.42 -7.00 32.37
C ASP A 93 9.34 -7.66 31.48
N CYS A 94 9.06 -7.13 30.28
CA CYS A 94 8.13 -7.78 29.35
C CYS A 94 8.81 -8.88 28.53
N ASP A 95 8.02 -9.88 28.18
CA ASP A 95 8.28 -10.70 27.00
C ASP A 95 7.95 -9.87 25.75
N VAL A 96 8.91 -9.72 24.84
CA VAL A 96 8.82 -8.82 23.67
C VAL A 96 9.29 -9.48 22.38
N LEU A 97 8.64 -9.09 21.28
CA LEU A 97 9.13 -9.23 19.92
C LEU A 97 9.46 -7.84 19.36
N GLU A 98 10.71 -7.61 19.00
CA GLU A 98 11.23 -6.38 18.40
C GLU A 98 11.52 -6.63 16.92
N ILE A 99 11.16 -5.69 16.04
CA ILE A 99 11.34 -5.81 14.59
C ILE A 99 11.86 -4.49 14.02
N SER A 100 12.93 -4.54 13.22
CA SER A 100 13.59 -3.37 12.62
C SER A 100 13.83 -3.54 11.11
N ASP A 101 13.72 -2.44 10.37
CA ASP A 101 13.80 -2.32 8.91
C ASP A 101 15.27 -2.18 8.48
N GLY A 102 15.96 -3.31 8.31
CA GLY A 102 17.40 -3.42 8.07
C GLY A 102 18.04 -4.61 8.79
N ALA A 103 19.36 -4.79 8.68
CA ALA A 103 20.05 -6.01 9.13
C ALA A 103 20.49 -6.04 10.63
N ARG A 104 20.19 -5.01 11.44
CA ARG A 104 20.71 -4.91 12.83
C ARG A 104 19.68 -4.32 13.80
N ASN A 105 19.94 -4.48 15.10
CA ASN A 105 19.20 -3.83 16.19
C ASN A 105 19.18 -2.30 16.10
N SER A 106 20.19 -1.69 15.48
CA SER A 106 20.29 -0.25 15.25
C SER A 106 19.55 0.24 13.99
N SER A 107 18.88 -0.64 13.25
CA SER A 107 18.04 -0.28 12.11
C SER A 107 16.73 0.38 12.56
N ALA A 108 15.98 0.96 11.62
CA ALA A 108 14.76 1.70 11.96
C ALA A 108 13.68 0.77 12.55
N LEU A 109 13.34 0.95 13.83
CA LEU A 109 12.35 0.13 14.53
C LEU A 109 10.98 0.22 13.85
N ILE A 110 10.45 -0.93 13.41
CA ILE A 110 9.08 -1.08 12.89
C ILE A 110 8.09 -1.18 14.05
N GLY A 111 8.46 -1.90 15.12
CA GLY A 111 7.67 -1.96 16.34
C GLY A 111 8.23 -2.92 17.40
N ARG A 112 7.69 -2.77 18.61
CA ARG A 112 7.96 -3.60 19.79
C ARG A 112 6.62 -4.11 20.33
N PHE A 113 6.46 -5.42 20.37
CA PHE A 113 5.16 -6.09 20.58
C PHE A 113 5.23 -7.05 21.77
N CYS A 114 4.19 -7.07 22.60
CA CYS A 114 4.16 -7.81 23.88
C CYS A 114 2.74 -8.28 24.23
N ALA A 115 2.61 -9.17 25.23
CA ALA A 115 1.33 -9.77 25.62
C ALA A 115 0.54 -10.30 24.40
N SER A 116 -0.74 -9.94 24.26
CA SER A 116 -1.60 -10.32 23.12
C SER A 116 -1.57 -9.34 21.93
N GLN A 117 -0.61 -8.41 21.86
CA GLN A 117 -0.53 -7.37 20.81
C GLN A 117 0.06 -7.91 19.51
N ARG A 118 -0.69 -8.77 18.82
CA ARG A 118 -0.33 -9.35 17.52
C ARG A 118 -0.08 -8.25 16.48
N PRO A 119 1.10 -8.21 15.82
CA PRO A 119 1.33 -7.26 14.73
C PRO A 119 0.38 -7.53 13.55
N PRO A 120 -0.09 -6.49 12.83
CA PRO A 120 -0.69 -6.68 11.52
C PRO A 120 0.35 -7.28 10.54
N GLY A 121 -0.10 -7.87 9.44
CA GLY A 121 0.81 -8.26 8.35
C GLY A 121 1.35 -7.01 7.64
N PHE A 122 2.66 -6.95 7.41
CA PHE A 122 3.35 -5.79 6.84
C PHE A 122 4.42 -6.20 5.81
N TYR A 123 5.05 -5.19 5.22
CA TYR A 123 6.22 -5.34 4.35
C TYR A 123 7.37 -4.48 4.87
N SER A 124 8.61 -4.95 4.75
CA SER A 124 9.80 -4.10 4.91
C SER A 124 9.88 -3.06 3.78
N LYS A 125 10.73 -2.03 3.95
CA LYS A 125 11.03 -1.06 2.89
C LYS A 125 12.12 -1.58 1.93
N GLY A 126 13.08 -2.35 2.45
CA GLY A 126 14.15 -2.99 1.68
C GLY A 126 14.16 -4.51 1.81
N ASN A 127 15.25 -5.14 1.39
CA ASN A 127 15.45 -6.59 1.37
C ASN A 127 15.95 -7.20 2.68
N LEU A 128 15.96 -6.44 3.79
CA LEU A 128 16.55 -6.84 5.07
C LEU A 128 15.59 -6.55 6.24
N LEU A 129 15.44 -7.51 7.15
CA LEU A 129 14.74 -7.36 8.42
C LEU A 129 15.56 -7.95 9.56
N TRP A 130 15.61 -7.26 10.69
CA TRP A 130 16.17 -7.77 11.94
C TRP A 130 15.06 -7.95 12.96
N ILE A 131 15.05 -9.10 13.61
CA ILE A 131 13.98 -9.56 14.48
C ILE A 131 14.62 -10.08 15.76
N ARG A 132 14.12 -9.66 16.93
CA ARG A 132 14.54 -10.21 18.23
C ARG A 132 13.34 -10.63 19.04
N PHE A 133 13.36 -11.87 19.52
CA PHE A 133 12.45 -12.34 20.55
C PHE A 133 13.19 -12.46 21.88
N LYS A 134 12.61 -11.87 22.93
CA LYS A 134 13.17 -11.87 24.27
C LYS A 134 12.08 -12.15 25.30
N SER A 135 12.28 -13.15 26.15
CA SER A 135 11.47 -13.36 27.35
C SER A 135 12.23 -12.94 28.62
N CYS A 136 11.48 -12.42 29.59
CA CYS A 136 11.98 -12.13 30.91
C CYS A 136 12.23 -13.43 31.71
N SER A 137 12.87 -13.33 32.88
CA SER A 137 13.13 -14.48 33.74
C SER A 137 11.92 -14.93 34.59
N ARG A 138 10.74 -14.34 34.40
CA ARG A 138 9.50 -14.74 35.10
C ARG A 138 8.81 -15.89 34.34
N PRO A 139 7.98 -16.71 35.02
CA PRO A 139 7.10 -17.64 34.33
C PRO A 139 6.18 -16.89 33.35
N ASN A 140 6.09 -17.38 32.12
CA ASN A 140 5.23 -16.81 31.07
C ASN A 140 3.77 -17.25 31.14
N ASN A 141 3.34 -17.83 32.27
CA ASN A 141 1.95 -18.18 32.62
C ASN A 141 1.20 -19.00 31.54
N GLY A 142 1.91 -19.84 30.78
CA GLY A 142 1.32 -20.68 29.73
C GLY A 142 1.19 -20.01 28.35
N SER A 143 1.69 -18.78 28.17
CA SER A 143 1.69 -18.10 26.87
C SER A 143 2.41 -18.94 25.80
N VAL A 144 1.74 -19.19 24.67
CA VAL A 144 2.21 -20.09 23.60
C VAL A 144 3.33 -19.48 22.74
N GLY A 145 3.53 -18.17 22.79
CA GLY A 145 4.54 -17.46 22.00
C GLY A 145 4.03 -17.01 20.64
N PHE A 146 4.85 -17.13 19.60
CA PHE A 146 4.52 -16.64 18.26
C PHE A 146 4.94 -17.61 17.16
N GLU A 147 4.25 -17.54 16.01
CA GLU A 147 4.68 -18.15 14.76
C GLU A 147 4.36 -17.18 13.61
N ALA A 148 5.37 -16.86 12.82
CA ALA A 148 5.30 -15.89 11.74
C ALA A 148 5.98 -16.41 10.46
N THR A 149 5.39 -16.09 9.31
CA THR A 149 5.89 -16.46 7.99
C THR A 149 6.50 -15.24 7.29
N PHE A 150 7.65 -15.46 6.68
CA PHE A 150 8.45 -14.49 5.94
C PHE A 150 8.57 -14.98 4.49
N SER A 151 8.30 -14.11 3.53
CA SER A 151 8.34 -14.46 2.10
C SER A 151 8.76 -13.25 1.26
N THR A 152 9.47 -13.48 0.16
CA THR A 152 9.92 -12.42 -0.75
C THR A 152 8.76 -11.90 -1.62
N GLU A 153 8.66 -10.59 -1.83
CA GLU A 153 7.76 -9.97 -2.82
C GLU A 153 8.55 -9.01 -3.72
N ASN A 154 8.51 -9.22 -5.03
CA ASN A 154 9.25 -8.41 -6.00
C ASN A 154 8.67 -6.99 -6.06
N MET A 155 9.51 -5.99 -5.80
CA MET A 155 9.07 -4.59 -5.72
C MET A 155 8.67 -4.04 -7.09
N VAL A 156 9.44 -4.35 -8.14
CA VAL A 156 9.19 -3.89 -9.51
C VAL A 156 7.85 -4.41 -10.03
N LEU A 157 7.58 -5.71 -9.91
CA LEU A 157 6.31 -6.32 -10.31
C LEU A 157 5.11 -5.79 -9.50
N ALA A 158 5.30 -5.53 -8.20
CA ALA A 158 4.26 -4.97 -7.35
C ALA A 158 3.82 -3.56 -7.78
N PHE A 159 4.69 -2.77 -8.44
CA PHE A 159 4.34 -1.46 -9.00
C PHE A 159 3.97 -1.50 -10.49
N LEU A 160 4.60 -2.33 -11.31
CA LEU A 160 4.29 -2.40 -12.75
C LEU A 160 2.88 -2.93 -13.02
N LEU A 161 2.41 -3.93 -12.27
CA LEU A 161 1.06 -4.49 -12.47
C LEU A 161 -0.08 -3.46 -12.29
N PRO A 162 -0.15 -2.68 -11.19
CA PRO A 162 -1.16 -1.63 -11.08
C PRO A 162 -0.95 -0.49 -12.08
N ILE A 163 0.28 -0.12 -12.44
CA ILE A 163 0.55 0.90 -13.47
C ILE A 163 -0.02 0.46 -14.83
N LEU A 164 0.26 -0.77 -15.26
CA LEU A 164 -0.29 -1.35 -16.49
C LEU A 164 -1.82 -1.46 -16.44
N GLY A 165 -2.39 -1.79 -15.28
CA GLY A 165 -3.84 -1.77 -15.03
C GLY A 165 -4.45 -0.37 -15.22
N CYS A 166 -3.84 0.66 -14.63
CA CYS A 166 -4.26 2.05 -14.81
C CYS A 166 -4.14 2.51 -16.27
N ILE A 167 -3.06 2.18 -16.96
CA ILE A 167 -2.87 2.49 -18.39
C ILE A 167 -3.95 1.82 -19.25
N LEU A 168 -4.24 0.54 -19.00
CA LEU A 168 -5.30 -0.19 -19.71
C LEU A 168 -6.69 0.43 -19.46
N LEU A 169 -7.01 0.78 -18.21
CA LEU A 169 -8.25 1.46 -17.86
C LEU A 169 -8.37 2.83 -18.54
N LEU A 170 -7.29 3.62 -18.60
CA LEU A 170 -7.26 4.89 -19.32
C LEU A 170 -7.52 4.69 -20.82
N PHE A 171 -6.89 3.70 -21.47
CA PHE A 171 -7.18 3.37 -22.87
C PHE A 171 -8.64 2.95 -23.09
N ILE A 172 -9.23 2.16 -22.18
CA ILE A 172 -10.65 1.78 -22.24
C ILE A 172 -11.55 3.02 -22.11
N ILE A 173 -11.27 3.92 -21.17
CA ILE A 173 -12.02 5.17 -20.97
C ILE A 173 -11.92 6.06 -22.21
N ILE A 174 -10.72 6.24 -22.78
CA ILE A 174 -10.50 7.00 -24.01
C ILE A 174 -11.27 6.38 -25.18
N ALA A 175 -11.19 5.06 -25.37
CA ALA A 175 -11.92 4.36 -26.42
C ALA A 175 -13.44 4.52 -26.27
N VAL A 176 -13.98 4.42 -25.05
CA VAL A 176 -15.41 4.65 -24.76
C VAL A 176 -15.80 6.09 -25.07
N VAL A 177 -15.01 7.09 -24.67
CA VAL A 177 -15.27 8.51 -24.98
C VAL A 177 -15.22 8.79 -26.49
N VAL A 178 -14.26 8.20 -27.21
CA VAL A 178 -14.18 8.29 -28.68
C VAL A 178 -15.40 7.64 -29.33
N ILE A 179 -15.78 6.42 -28.92
CA ILE A 179 -16.97 5.73 -29.43
C ILE A 179 -18.25 6.54 -29.17
N ILE A 180 -18.38 7.18 -28.00
CA ILE A 180 -19.50 8.07 -27.68
C ILE A 180 -19.50 9.32 -28.57
N LYS A 181 -18.34 9.97 -28.78
CA LYS A 181 -18.22 11.12 -29.70
C LYS A 181 -18.57 10.74 -31.15
N CYS A 182 -18.02 9.64 -31.66
CA CYS A 182 -18.32 9.15 -33.01
C CYS A 182 -19.79 8.74 -33.17
N ARG A 183 -20.41 8.12 -32.15
CA ARG A 183 -21.86 7.82 -32.16
C ARG A 183 -22.69 9.10 -32.19
N ARG A 184 -22.35 10.12 -31.39
CA ARG A 184 -23.03 11.43 -31.41
C ARG A 184 -22.90 12.11 -32.79
N GLN A 185 -21.68 12.20 -33.34
CA GLN A 185 -21.44 12.77 -34.67
C GLN A 185 -22.20 12.05 -35.78
N LYS A 186 -22.31 10.71 -35.73
CA LYS A 186 -23.06 9.93 -36.72
C LYS A 186 -24.58 10.17 -36.64
N VAL A 187 -25.12 10.46 -35.46
CA VAL A 187 -26.52 10.91 -35.30
C VAL A 187 -26.70 12.32 -35.88
N THR A 188 -25.79 13.26 -35.59
CA THR A 188 -25.85 14.61 -36.17
C THR A 188 -25.80 14.57 -37.70
N ALA A 189 -24.87 13.81 -38.28
CA ALA A 189 -24.72 13.69 -39.73
C ALA A 189 -25.96 13.09 -40.42
N ARG A 190 -26.60 12.07 -39.83
CA ARG A 190 -27.85 11.50 -40.35
C ARG A 190 -28.98 12.55 -40.31
N ASN A 191 -29.13 13.27 -39.20
CA ASN A 191 -30.09 14.39 -39.09
C ASN A 191 -29.81 15.56 -40.06
N SER A 192 -28.59 15.68 -40.60
CA SER A 192 -28.25 16.61 -41.68
C SER A 192 -28.68 16.08 -43.05
N SER A 193 -28.38 14.82 -43.37
CA SER A 193 -28.81 14.18 -44.63
C SER A 193 -30.33 14.13 -44.76
N ASP A 194 -31.04 13.70 -43.70
CA ASP A 194 -32.51 13.60 -43.66
C ASP A 194 -33.21 14.97 -43.79
N ARG A 195 -32.46 16.08 -43.59
CA ARG A 195 -32.95 17.46 -43.76
C ARG A 195 -32.68 18.00 -45.16
N LEU A 196 -31.59 17.58 -45.81
CA LEU A 196 -31.28 17.96 -47.19
C LEU A 196 -32.25 17.27 -48.17
N SER A 197 -32.50 15.97 -47.99
CA SER A 197 -33.47 15.20 -48.79
C SER A 197 -34.94 15.62 -48.62
N ARG A 198 -35.21 16.60 -47.74
CA ARG A 198 -36.53 17.18 -47.50
C ARG A 198 -36.69 18.58 -48.14
N SER A 199 -35.65 19.07 -48.84
CA SER A 199 -35.66 20.36 -49.52
C SER A 199 -36.02 20.26 -51.02
N ASP A 200 -35.92 19.07 -51.62
CA ASP A 200 -36.12 18.86 -53.06
C ASP A 200 -37.58 18.54 -53.48
N THR A 201 -38.55 18.63 -52.55
CA THR A 201 -39.95 18.25 -52.79
C THR A 201 -40.93 19.40 -53.04
N ASP A 202 -40.51 20.65 -52.85
CA ASP A 202 -41.41 21.82 -52.93
C ASP A 202 -41.49 22.38 -54.36
N ILE A 203 -42.27 21.70 -55.22
CA ILE A 203 -42.66 22.21 -56.55
C ILE A 203 -43.91 23.10 -56.41
N LEU A 204 -43.83 24.29 -57.03
CA LEU A 204 -44.82 25.38 -56.94
C LEU A 204 -46.19 25.06 -57.58
N PRO A 205 -47.31 25.49 -56.97
CA PRO A 205 -48.55 25.80 -57.67
C PRO A 205 -48.60 27.28 -58.11
N MET A 206 -49.14 27.55 -59.31
CA MET A 206 -49.40 28.91 -59.80
C MET A 206 -50.63 29.56 -59.14
N GLY A 207 -50.58 30.86 -58.83
CA GLY A 207 -51.70 31.63 -58.26
C GLY A 207 -51.66 33.11 -58.68
N ASN A 208 -52.80 33.66 -59.10
CA ASN A 208 -52.92 34.96 -59.78
C ASN A 208 -52.76 36.21 -58.87
N ARG A 209 -52.42 37.35 -59.50
CA ARG A 209 -52.63 38.71 -58.93
C ARG A 209 -54.10 39.14 -59.03
N PRO A 210 -54.52 40.17 -58.26
CA PRO A 210 -54.74 41.50 -58.87
C PRO A 210 -54.14 42.70 -58.08
N ASN A 211 -54.52 43.93 -58.48
CA ASN A 211 -54.00 45.26 -58.06
C ASN A 211 -54.37 45.67 -56.61
N MET A 212 -53.46 46.32 -55.87
CA MET A 212 -53.29 47.78 -55.61
C MET A 212 -54.48 48.52 -54.95
N GLU A 213 -54.25 49.10 -53.76
CA GLU A 213 -54.30 50.55 -53.48
C GLU A 213 -53.78 50.87 -52.05
N GLU A 214 -53.10 52.04 -51.90
CA GLU A 214 -52.98 52.94 -50.71
C GLU A 214 -52.58 52.39 -49.29
N GLN A 215 -52.01 53.14 -48.32
CA GLN A 215 -51.54 54.55 -48.22
C GLN A 215 -50.41 54.73 -47.16
N PHE A 216 -49.94 55.97 -46.99
CA PHE A 216 -48.89 56.48 -46.05
C PHE A 216 -49.00 56.11 -44.55
N SER A 217 -47.86 56.07 -43.83
CA SER A 217 -47.52 57.06 -42.75
C SER A 217 -46.19 56.77 -41.99
N TRP A 218 -45.53 57.86 -41.57
CA TRP A 218 -44.53 58.09 -40.49
C TRP A 218 -44.66 57.17 -39.25
N SER A 219 -43.61 56.85 -38.46
CA SER A 219 -42.14 57.13 -38.48
C SER A 219 -41.38 56.06 -37.62
N GLU A 220 -40.24 56.17 -36.91
CA GLU A 220 -39.32 57.23 -36.43
C GLU A 220 -37.91 56.67 -36.04
N GLN A 221 -36.95 57.52 -35.64
CA GLN A 221 -35.62 57.18 -35.04
C GLN A 221 -35.69 57.23 -33.48
N GLN A 222 -34.73 56.90 -32.60
CA GLN A 222 -33.24 56.83 -32.54
C GLN A 222 -32.82 55.69 -31.57
N GLU A 223 -31.68 54.97 -31.66
CA GLU A 223 -30.24 55.32 -31.53
C GLU A 223 -29.70 55.34 -30.07
N HIS A 224 -28.36 55.29 -29.90
CA HIS A 224 -27.58 55.30 -28.62
C HIS A 224 -27.56 53.99 -27.78
N SER A 225 -26.49 53.60 -27.08
CA SER A 225 -25.03 53.88 -27.21
C SER A 225 -24.22 52.96 -26.26
N MET A 226 -23.00 52.54 -26.62
CA MET A 226 -22.04 51.98 -25.63
C MET A 226 -21.46 53.11 -24.75
N PRO A 227 -20.94 52.79 -23.54
CA PRO A 227 -19.47 52.68 -23.43
C PRO A 227 -18.97 51.55 -22.50
N LEU A 228 -17.64 51.35 -22.52
CA LEU A 228 -16.86 50.57 -21.54
C LEU A 228 -16.51 51.42 -20.31
N LEU A 229 -16.07 50.81 -19.19
CA LEU A 229 -14.79 51.09 -18.49
C LEU A 229 -14.65 50.36 -17.11
N PHE A 230 -13.55 49.62 -16.94
CA PHE A 230 -12.60 49.52 -15.80
C PHE A 230 -13.02 49.60 -14.30
N ARG A 231 -12.47 48.63 -13.52
CA ARG A 231 -11.91 48.70 -12.13
C ARG A 231 -12.90 49.08 -10.97
N ASP A 232 -12.64 48.79 -9.68
CA ASP A 232 -11.42 48.29 -9.00
C ASP A 232 -11.71 47.35 -7.78
N SER A 233 -10.66 47.09 -6.99
CA SER A 233 -10.50 46.28 -5.75
C SER A 233 -11.47 46.47 -4.56
N GLU A 234 -11.59 45.42 -3.72
CA GLU A 234 -11.55 45.32 -2.22
C GLU A 234 -12.42 44.13 -1.73
N GLU A 235 -12.41 43.69 -0.46
CA GLU A 235 -11.35 43.14 0.44
C GLU A 235 -12.07 42.47 1.64
N SER A 236 -11.44 41.51 2.35
CA SER A 236 -11.96 40.79 3.55
C SER A 236 -13.19 39.88 3.30
N LEU A 237 -13.35 38.72 3.95
CA LEU A 237 -13.03 38.33 5.33
C LEU A 237 -12.67 36.83 5.43
#